data_AF-A0A0Q4PDT6-F1
#
_entry.id   AF-A0A0Q4PDT6-F1
#
_cell.length_a   1.000
_cell.length_b   1.000
_cell.length_c   1.000
_cell.angle_alpha   90.00
_cell.angle_beta   90.00
_cell.angle_gamma   90.00
#
_symmetry.space_group_name_H-M   'P 1'
#
loop_
_entity.id
_entity.type
_entity.pdbx_description
1 polymer ?
#
loop_
_entity_poly.entity_id
_entity_poly.type
_entity_poly.pdbx_seq_one_letter_code
_entity_poly.pdbx_strand_id
1 'polypeptide(L)'
;MRKYLADAQVISEIETVRTALPTWVVSTAELVELAENAERAAVHSNLETLDRSRKLIVEVAEWQQKLSEWQGLDLSPRLKAELRILKATLDASMDEANGAAGELKLFD
;
A
#
# COMPACT_ATOMS: atom_id res chain seq x y z
N MET A 1 -30.42 -9.86 14.41
CA MET A 1 -29.27 -9.30 13.66
C MET A 1 -28.25 -8.79 14.65
N ARG A 2 -27.02 -9.31 14.65
CA ARG A 2 -25.92 -8.80 15.49
C ARG A 2 -25.54 -7.42 14.95
N LYS A 3 -25.49 -6.40 15.81
CA LYS A 3 -25.04 -5.06 15.42
C LYS A 3 -23.53 -4.97 15.65
N TYR A 4 -22.78 -4.74 14.59
CA TYR A 4 -21.34 -4.48 14.66
C TYR A 4 -21.13 -2.97 14.67
N LEU A 5 -20.90 -2.39 15.86
CA LEU A 5 -20.84 -0.94 16.02
C LEU A 5 -19.64 -0.32 15.27
N ALA A 6 -18.56 -1.08 15.13
CA ALA A 6 -17.35 -0.65 14.44
C ALA A 6 -17.46 -0.71 12.90
N ASP A 7 -18.44 -1.45 12.34
CA ASP A 7 -18.61 -1.56 10.88
C ASP A 7 -18.78 -0.18 10.24
N ALA A 8 -19.57 0.70 10.83
CA ALA A 8 -19.86 2.01 10.24
C ALA A 8 -18.61 2.90 10.12
N GLN A 9 -17.75 2.90 11.16
CA GLN A 9 -16.51 3.65 11.16
C GLN A 9 -15.52 3.06 10.15
N VAL A 10 -15.30 1.75 10.19
CA VAL A 10 -14.37 1.07 9.26
C VAL A 10 -14.83 1.24 7.81
N ILE A 11 -16.14 1.17 7.54
CA ILE A 11 -16.70 1.40 6.20
C ILE A 11 -16.45 2.84 5.70
N SER A 12 -16.46 3.85 6.57
CA SER A 12 -16.15 5.21 6.13
C SER A 12 -14.68 5.40 5.76
N GLU A 13 -13.76 4.70 6.42
CA GLU A 13 -12.31 4.84 6.17
C GLU A 13 -11.79 3.91 5.06
N ILE A 14 -12.37 2.71 4.90
CA ILE A 14 -12.02 1.77 3.83
C ILE A 14 -12.34 2.32 2.42
N GLU A 15 -13.30 3.24 2.29
CA GLU A 15 -13.58 3.93 1.01
C GLU A 15 -12.36 4.72 0.50
N THR A 16 -11.57 5.29 1.42
CA THR A 16 -10.30 5.95 1.05
C THR A 16 -9.34 4.94 0.44
N VAL A 17 -9.19 3.77 1.08
CA VAL A 17 -8.34 2.68 0.58
C VAL A 17 -8.83 2.18 -0.78
N ARG A 18 -10.14 1.93 -0.93
CA ARG A 18 -10.74 1.46 -2.20
C ARG A 18 -10.46 2.42 -3.35
N THR A 19 -10.55 3.72 -3.09
CA THR A 19 -10.33 4.76 -4.10
C THR A 19 -8.84 4.88 -4.46
N ALA A 20 -7.95 4.77 -3.48
CA ALA A 20 -6.52 4.94 -3.68
C ALA A 20 -5.82 3.68 -4.23
N LEU A 21 -6.37 2.49 -3.98
CA LEU A 21 -5.76 1.19 -4.31
C LEU A 21 -5.31 1.07 -5.77
N PRO A 22 -6.13 1.42 -6.79
CA PRO A 22 -5.69 1.32 -8.18
C PRO A 22 -4.48 2.22 -8.47
N THR A 23 -4.46 3.43 -7.92
CA THR A 23 -3.36 4.38 -8.09
C THR A 23 -2.09 3.90 -7.41
N TRP A 24 -2.18 3.32 -6.22
CA TRP A 24 -1.03 2.77 -5.49
C TRP A 24 -0.42 1.57 -6.21
N VAL A 25 -1.26 0.66 -6.74
CA VAL A 25 -0.78 -0.49 -7.54
C VAL A 25 -0.02 -0.01 -8.77
N VAL A 26 -0.56 0.97 -9.51
CA VAL A 26 0.14 1.54 -10.68
C VAL A 26 1.45 2.21 -10.27
N SER A 27 1.42 3.04 -9.23
CA SER A 27 2.61 3.79 -8.79
C SER A 27 3.71 2.86 -8.25
N THR A 28 3.33 1.71 -7.70
CA THR A 28 4.26 0.65 -7.27
C THR A 28 4.92 -0.01 -8.48
N ALA A 29 4.15 -0.34 -9.52
CA ALA A 29 4.70 -0.89 -10.76
C ALA A 29 5.67 0.10 -11.44
N GLU A 30 5.30 1.38 -11.49
CA GLU A 30 6.19 2.46 -12.00
C GLU A 30 7.52 2.54 -11.22
N LEU A 31 7.47 2.27 -9.91
CA LEU A 31 8.64 2.21 -9.04
C LEU A 31 9.58 1.05 -9.39
N VAL A 32 9.02 -0.13 -9.65
CA VAL A 32 9.78 -1.31 -10.11
C VAL A 32 10.42 -1.02 -11.47
N GLU A 33 9.66 -0.48 -12.42
CA GLU A 33 10.19 -0.10 -13.73
C GLU A 33 11.32 0.94 -13.62
N LEU A 34 11.19 1.90 -12.70
CA LEU A 34 12.24 2.89 -12.44
C LEU A 34 13.52 2.23 -11.92
N ALA A 35 13.41 1.29 -10.98
CA ALA A 35 14.56 0.57 -10.42
C ALA A 35 15.28 -0.24 -11.50
N GLU A 36 14.54 -1.05 -12.26
CA GLU A 36 15.12 -1.83 -13.36
C GLU A 36 15.78 -0.95 -14.44
N ASN A 37 15.16 0.19 -14.76
CA ASN A 37 15.72 1.12 -15.74
C ASN A 37 16.98 1.82 -15.21
N ALA A 38 17.02 2.18 -13.91
CA ALA A 38 18.20 2.77 -13.28
C ALA A 38 19.37 1.78 -13.26
N GLU A 39 19.12 0.50 -12.97
CA GLU A 39 20.12 -0.58 -13.07
C GLU A 39 20.63 -0.72 -14.51
N ARG A 40 19.72 -0.83 -15.49
CA ARG A 40 20.07 -1.03 -16.91
C ARG A 40 20.81 0.16 -17.52
N ALA A 41 20.43 1.38 -17.16
CA ALA A 41 20.97 2.60 -17.77
C ALA A 41 22.17 3.19 -17.02
N ALA A 42 22.45 2.75 -15.78
CA ALA A 42 23.39 3.42 -14.86
C ALA A 42 23.10 4.93 -14.70
N VAL A 43 21.83 5.33 -14.88
CA VAL A 43 21.39 6.73 -14.84
C VAL A 43 20.96 7.08 -13.43
N HIS A 44 21.26 8.32 -13.01
CA HIS A 44 20.77 8.86 -11.74
C HIS A 44 19.26 9.13 -11.83
N SER A 45 18.50 8.50 -10.94
CA SER A 45 17.08 8.77 -10.76
C SER A 45 16.84 10.20 -10.24
N ASN A 46 15.79 10.86 -10.74
CA ASN A 46 15.42 12.21 -10.30
C ASN A 46 15.04 12.21 -8.80
N LEU A 47 15.60 13.13 -8.02
CA LEU A 47 15.35 13.27 -6.58
C LEU A 47 13.86 13.45 -6.24
N GLU A 48 13.11 14.17 -7.07
CA GLU A 48 11.66 14.37 -6.87
C GLU A 48 10.90 13.04 -6.98
N THR A 49 11.26 12.20 -7.96
CA THR A 49 10.68 10.87 -8.13
C THR A 49 10.99 10.01 -6.92
N LEU A 50 12.25 10.00 -6.45
CA LEU A 50 12.66 9.22 -5.27
C LEU A 50 11.93 9.69 -3.99
N ASP A 51 11.70 10.99 -3.81
CA ASP A 51 10.94 11.53 -2.68
C ASP A 51 9.45 11.13 -2.73
N ARG A 52 8.83 11.22 -3.91
CA ARG A 52 7.45 10.78 -4.12
C ARG A 52 7.29 9.28 -3.83
N SER A 53 8.23 8.48 -4.30
CA SER A 53 8.28 7.03 -4.06
C SER A 53 8.39 6.70 -2.57
N ARG A 54 9.27 7.39 -1.83
CA ARG A 54 9.38 7.23 -0.37
C ARG A 54 8.05 7.51 0.34
N LYS A 55 7.40 8.64 0.01
CA LYS A 55 6.11 9.04 0.59
C LYS A 55 5.04 7.99 0.35
N LEU A 56 4.97 7.47 -0.88
CA LEU A 56 4.02 6.42 -1.24
C LEU A 56 4.23 5.14 -0.41
N ILE A 57 5.48 4.68 -0.29
CA ILE A 57 5.81 3.47 0.49
C ILE A 57 5.40 3.64 1.95
N VAL A 58 5.68 4.79 2.55
CA VAL A 58 5.27 5.10 3.93
C VAL A 58 3.75 5.12 4.06
N GLU A 59 3.05 5.80 3.16
CA GLU A 59 1.58 5.88 3.17
C GLU A 59 0.94 4.48 3.06
N VAL A 60 1.41 3.65 2.13
CA VAL A 60 0.88 2.29 1.96
C VAL A 60 1.16 1.43 3.20
N ALA A 61 2.34 1.56 3.82
CA ALA A 61 2.67 0.85 5.06
C ALA A 61 1.75 1.24 6.23
N GLU A 62 1.41 2.53 6.38
CA GLU A 62 0.44 2.99 7.38
C GLU A 62 -0.94 2.36 7.17
N TRP A 63 -1.38 2.25 5.90
CA TRP A 63 -2.65 1.60 5.58
C TRP A 63 -2.64 0.10 5.83
N GLN A 64 -1.55 -0.61 5.54
CA GLN A 64 -1.41 -2.03 5.91
C GLN A 64 -1.54 -2.26 7.41
N GLN A 65 -0.94 -1.37 8.21
CA GLN A 65 -1.04 -1.42 9.66
C GLN A 65 -2.49 -1.20 10.12
N LYS A 66 -3.16 -0.16 9.63
CA LYS A 66 -4.59 0.10 9.94
C LYS A 66 -5.51 -1.07 9.56
N LEU A 67 -5.32 -1.65 8.38
CA LEU A 67 -6.09 -2.83 7.95
C LEU A 67 -5.89 -4.03 8.88
N SER A 68 -4.68 -4.20 9.41
CA SER A 68 -4.36 -5.26 10.38
C SER A 68 -5.05 -5.00 11.72
N GLU A 69 -5.03 -3.76 12.20
CA GLU A 69 -5.70 -3.35 13.45
C GLU A 69 -7.22 -3.56 13.36
N TRP A 70 -7.85 -3.17 12.25
CA TRP A 70 -9.29 -3.35 12.05
C TRP A 70 -9.71 -4.82 11.99
N GLN A 71 -8.85 -5.73 11.51
CA GLN A 71 -9.15 -7.16 11.55
C GLN A 71 -9.30 -7.71 12.98
N GLY A 72 -8.70 -7.05 13.98
CA GLY A 72 -8.85 -7.36 15.39
C GLY A 72 -10.18 -6.93 16.01
N LEU A 73 -10.97 -6.08 15.32
CA LEU A 73 -12.24 -5.58 15.83
C LEU A 73 -13.39 -6.59 15.66
N ASP A 74 -14.47 -6.40 16.41
CA ASP A 74 -15.72 -7.14 16.22
C ASP A 74 -16.50 -6.54 15.04
N LEU A 75 -16.12 -7.00 13.84
CA LEU A 75 -16.72 -6.61 12.56
C LEU A 75 -17.54 -7.73 11.94
N SER A 76 -18.45 -7.37 11.04
CA SER A 76 -19.18 -8.36 10.27
C SER A 76 -18.25 -9.29 9.47
N PRO A 77 -18.60 -10.57 9.30
CA PRO A 77 -17.78 -11.52 8.54
C PRO A 77 -17.48 -11.05 7.11
N ARG A 78 -18.43 -10.34 6.47
CA ARG A 78 -18.25 -9.75 5.14
C ARG A 78 -17.15 -8.69 5.15
N LEU A 79 -17.20 -7.75 6.09
CA LEU A 79 -16.20 -6.70 6.19
C LEU A 79 -14.82 -7.27 6.53
N LYS A 80 -14.74 -8.26 7.43
CA LYS A 80 -13.47 -8.96 7.71
C LYS A 80 -12.87 -9.64 6.48
N ALA A 81 -13.69 -10.28 5.64
CA ALA A 81 -13.22 -10.89 4.41
C ALA A 81 -12.64 -9.84 3.45
N GLU A 82 -13.31 -8.69 3.33
CA GLU A 82 -12.82 -7.59 2.51
C GLU A 82 -11.51 -7.00 3.03
N LEU A 83 -11.39 -6.73 4.32
CA LEU A 83 -10.16 -6.22 4.93
C LEU A 83 -8.96 -7.15 4.66
N ARG A 84 -9.18 -8.47 4.67
CA ARG A 84 -8.13 -9.45 4.32
C ARG A 84 -7.71 -9.35 2.86
N ILE A 85 -8.66 -9.18 1.94
CA ILE A 85 -8.38 -9.04 0.51
C ILE A 85 -7.58 -7.76 0.27
N LEU A 86 -8.04 -6.63 0.81
CA LEU A 86 -7.34 -5.35 0.68
C LEU A 86 -5.93 -5.42 1.25
N LYS A 87 -5.77 -6.01 2.44
CA LYS A 87 -4.45 -6.19 3.04
C LYS A 87 -3.55 -7.04 2.16
N ALA A 88 -4.03 -8.18 1.67
CA ALA A 88 -3.24 -9.07 0.82
C ALA A 88 -2.81 -8.37 -0.50
N THR A 89 -3.67 -7.51 -1.07
CA THR A 89 -3.30 -6.70 -2.23
C THR A 89 -2.20 -5.69 -1.90
N LEU A 90 -2.32 -4.98 -0.76
CA LEU A 90 -1.28 -4.04 -0.35
C LEU A 90 0.04 -4.73 0.01
N ASP A 91 -0.02 -5.90 0.64
CA ASP A 91 1.16 -6.72 0.95
C ASP A 91 1.92 -7.09 -0.33
N ALA A 92 1.22 -7.60 -1.35
CA ALA A 92 1.83 -7.95 -2.63
C ALA A 92 2.50 -6.74 -3.30
N SER A 93 1.82 -5.59 -3.32
CA SER A 93 2.41 -4.35 -3.87
C SER A 93 3.62 -3.88 -3.05
N MET A 94 3.56 -3.95 -1.73
CA MET A 94 4.67 -3.50 -0.88
C MET A 94 5.90 -4.38 -0.99
N ASP A 95 5.75 -5.69 -1.17
CA ASP A 95 6.90 -6.59 -1.41
C ASP A 95 7.67 -6.17 -2.67
N GLU A 96 6.97 -5.84 -3.76
CA GLU A 96 7.56 -5.33 -5.00
C GLU A 96 8.19 -3.94 -4.81
N ALA A 97 7.46 -3.02 -4.16
CA ALA A 97 7.94 -1.66 -3.89
C ALA A 97 9.20 -1.65 -3.03
N ASN A 98 9.27 -2.51 -2.01
CA ASN A 98 10.42 -2.60 -1.10
C ASN A 98 11.66 -3.15 -1.81
N GLY A 99 11.48 -4.11 -2.74
CA GLY A 99 12.57 -4.60 -3.59
C GLY A 99 13.16 -3.47 -4.44
N ALA A 100 12.31 -2.77 -5.18
CA ALA A 100 12.70 -1.62 -6.00
C ALA A 100 13.34 -0.49 -5.17
N ALA A 101 12.79 -0.23 -3.98
CA ALA A 101 13.32 0.78 -3.06
C ALA A 101 14.74 0.44 -2.56
N GLY A 102 15.04 -0.85 -2.35
CA GLY A 102 16.36 -1.32 -1.98
C GLY A 102 17.39 -1.10 -3.10
N GLU A 103 17.03 -1.41 -4.34
CA GLU A 103 17.88 -1.17 -5.52
C GLU A 103 18.18 0.33 -5.72
N LEU A 104 17.15 1.16 -5.52
CA LEU A 104 17.25 2.62 -5.62
C LEU A 104 17.84 3.29 -4.37
N LYS A 105 18.14 2.54 -3.30
CA LYS A 105 18.63 3.05 -2.01
C LYS A 105 17.77 4.17 -1.45
N LEU A 106 16.45 3.99 -1.51
CA LEU A 106 15.50 5.02 -1.09
C LEU A 106 15.54 5.33 0.41
N PHE A 107 16.03 4.43 1.25
CA PHE A 107 16.02 4.60 2.72
C PHE A 107 17.41 4.42 3.36
N ASP A 108 18.47 4.40 2.56
CA ASP A 108 19.87 4.34 3.02
C ASP A 108 20.42 5.72 3.44
#